data_AF-A0A7Y7ITX9-F1
#
_entry.id   AF-A0A7Y7ITX9-F1
#
_cell.length_a   1.000
_cell.length_b   1.000
_cell.length_c   1.000
_cell.angle_alpha   90.00
_cell.angle_beta   90.00
_cell.angle_gamma   90.00
#
_symmetry.space_group_name_H-M   'P 1'
#
loop_
_entity.id
_entity.type
_entity.pdbx_description
1 polymer ?
#
loop_
_entity_poly.entity_id
_entity_poly.type
_entity_poly.pdbx_seq_one_letter_code
_entity_poly.pdbx_strand_id
1 'polypeptide(L)'
;MSLPAMTLKLLSLRREGEGIEAPNVELTIRIQGSNGRLPFSGTLTVLVPETGLPDYTRRGPSGAALQAVGSIVEAFVTLQNAHKAPDLE
;
A
#
# COMPACT_ATOMS: atom_id res chain seq x y z
N MET A 1 -1.21 20.33 20.06
CA MET A 1 -1.39 18.94 19.58
C MET A 1 -1.00 18.90 18.12
N SER A 2 -0.15 17.95 17.70
CA SER A 2 0.18 17.74 16.29
C SER A 2 -0.99 17.02 15.60
N LEU A 3 -1.36 17.50 14.42
CA LEU A 3 -2.37 16.83 13.59
C LEU A 3 -1.80 15.51 13.05
N PRO A 4 -2.65 14.48 12.86
CA PRO A 4 -2.24 13.28 12.16
C PRO A 4 -1.71 13.63 10.77
N ALA A 5 -0.56 13.08 10.43
CA ALA A 5 0.07 13.28 9.13
C ALA A 5 0.70 11.98 8.66
N MET A 6 0.63 11.73 7.35
CA MET A 6 1.23 10.57 6.72
C MET A 6 1.89 10.99 5.40
N THR A 7 3.09 10.45 5.17
CA THR A 7 3.83 10.54 3.92
C THR A 7 3.98 9.14 3.34
N LEU A 8 3.69 9.02 2.05
CA LEU A 8 3.84 7.80 1.27
C LEU A 8 4.86 8.04 0.16
N LYS A 9 5.87 7.16 0.07
CA LYS A 9 6.87 7.19 -1.01
C LYS A 9 6.94 5.83 -1.67
N LEU A 10 6.67 5.77 -2.97
CA LEU A 10 6.95 4.59 -3.77
C LEU A 10 8.47 4.40 -3.87
N LEU A 11 8.96 3.24 -3.43
CA LEU A 11 10.38 2.86 -3.50
C LEU A 11 10.67 2.04 -4.75
N SER A 12 9.79 1.09 -5.10
CA SER A 12 9.95 0.24 -6.27
C SER A 12 8.59 -0.14 -6.87
N LEU A 13 8.63 -0.46 -8.17
CA LEU A 13 7.54 -1.06 -8.91
C LEU A 13 8.15 -2.16 -9.77
N ARG A 14 7.66 -3.39 -9.63
CA ARG A 14 8.11 -4.56 -10.40
C ARG A 14 6.91 -5.27 -11.03
N ARG A 15 6.98 -5.49 -12.34
CA ARG A 15 5.94 -6.19 -13.12
C ARG A 15 6.25 -7.66 -13.36
N GLU A 16 7.51 -8.05 -13.15
CA GLU A 16 8.02 -9.37 -13.47
C GLU A 16 8.98 -9.83 -12.37
N GLY A 17 9.02 -11.15 -12.16
CA GLY A 17 9.88 -11.80 -11.19
C GLY A 17 9.21 -12.98 -10.49
N GLU A 18 9.98 -13.73 -9.74
CA GLU A 18 9.47 -14.83 -8.91
C GLU A 18 8.38 -14.32 -7.95
N GLY A 19 7.25 -15.01 -7.90
CA GLY A 19 6.08 -14.64 -7.07
C GLY A 19 5.20 -13.53 -7.64
N ILE A 20 5.50 -12.96 -8.81
CA ILE A 20 4.66 -11.96 -9.48
C ILE A 20 3.91 -12.63 -10.63
N GLU A 21 2.65 -13.01 -10.38
CA GLU A 21 1.77 -13.56 -11.40
C GLU A 21 0.93 -12.47 -12.07
N ALA A 22 0.84 -12.53 -13.40
CA ALA A 22 -0.03 -11.62 -14.15
C ALA A 22 -1.51 -11.82 -13.75
N PRO A 23 -2.32 -10.75 -13.67
CA PRO A 23 -2.02 -9.37 -14.03
C PRO A 23 -1.60 -8.49 -12.83
N ASN A 24 -0.73 -8.98 -11.95
CA ASN A 24 -0.31 -8.23 -10.76
C ASN A 24 1.03 -7.52 -10.93
N VAL A 25 1.25 -6.51 -10.10
CA VAL A 25 2.48 -5.73 -9.99
C VAL A 25 2.85 -5.65 -8.52
N GLU A 26 4.13 -5.84 -8.22
CA GLU A 26 4.68 -5.62 -6.88
C GLU A 26 5.03 -4.15 -6.70
N LEU A 27 4.55 -3.56 -5.60
CA LEU A 27 4.87 -2.22 -5.16
C LEU A 27 5.54 -2.29 -3.79
N THR A 28 6.71 -1.67 -3.65
CA THR A 28 7.31 -1.42 -2.33
C THR A 28 7.17 0.05 -1.98
N ILE A 29 6.59 0.34 -0.81
CA ILE A 29 6.23 1.68 -0.37
C ILE A 29 6.80 1.93 1.02
N ARG A 30 7.39 3.11 1.20
CA ARG A 30 7.75 3.63 2.53
C ARG A 30 6.59 4.45 3.07
N ILE A 31 6.18 4.14 4.29
CA ILE A 31 5.14 4.83 5.04
C ILE A 31 5.82 5.49 6.23
N GLN A 32 5.59 6.79 6.41
CA GLN A 32 6.03 7.52 7.60
C GLN A 32 4.90 8.43 8.05
N GLY A 33 4.61 8.48 9.35
CA GLY A 33 3.55 9.31 9.84
C GLY A 33 3.56 9.48 11.34
N SER A 34 2.52 10.14 11.83
CA SER A 34 2.22 10.26 13.24
C SER A 34 0.72 10.25 13.43
N ASN A 35 0.25 9.57 14.47
CA ASN A 35 -1.16 9.61 14.89
C ASN A 35 -1.46 10.77 15.86
N GLY A 36 -0.60 11.79 15.91
CA GLY A 36 -0.68 12.91 16.84
C GLY A 36 -0.13 12.61 18.24
N ARG A 37 0.27 11.36 18.52
CA ARG A 37 0.91 10.95 19.77
C ARG A 37 2.27 10.30 19.56
N LEU A 38 2.35 9.33 18.66
CA LEU A 38 3.57 8.58 18.38
C LEU A 38 3.89 8.65 16.87
N PRO A 39 5.17 8.88 16.50
CA PRO A 39 5.59 8.67 15.13
C PRO A 39 5.63 7.18 14.80
N PHE A 40 5.34 6.83 13.56
CA PHE A 40 5.47 5.48 13.02
C PHE A 40 6.15 5.54 11.66
N SER A 41 6.89 4.48 11.32
CA SER A 41 7.46 4.31 10.00
C SER A 41 7.65 2.84 9.67
N GLY A 42 7.47 2.49 8.40
CA GLY A 42 7.69 1.14 7.91
C GLY A 42 7.85 1.10 6.39
N THR A 43 8.20 -0.08 5.90
CA THR A 43 8.19 -0.42 4.48
C THR A 43 7.17 -1.51 4.28
N LEU A 44 6.40 -1.41 3.20
CA LEU A 44 5.37 -2.36 2.86
C LEU A 44 5.52 -2.77 1.40
N THR A 45 5.58 -4.08 1.16
CA THR A 45 5.59 -4.66 -0.18
C THR A 45 4.27 -5.38 -0.41
N VAL A 46 3.58 -5.04 -1.50
CA VAL A 46 2.28 -5.62 -1.84
C VAL A 46 2.19 -5.93 -3.32
N LEU A 47 1.43 -6.97 -3.65
CA LEU A 47 0.98 -7.24 -5.00
C LEU A 47 -0.38 -6.56 -5.21
N VAL A 48 -0.48 -5.74 -6.25
CA VAL A 48 -1.74 -5.08 -6.65
C VAL A 48 -2.04 -5.38 -8.11
N PRO A 49 -3.32 -5.45 -8.51
CA PRO A 49 -3.70 -5.60 -9.91
C PRO A 49 -3.17 -4.44 -10.77
N GLU A 50 -2.64 -4.74 -11.96
CA GLU A 50 -2.08 -3.76 -12.89
C GLU A 50 -3.15 -2.79 -13.43
N THR A 51 -4.41 -3.23 -13.51
CA THR A 51 -5.51 -2.51 -14.17
C THR A 51 -5.76 -1.09 -13.66
N GLY A 52 -5.36 -0.76 -12.42
CA GLY A 52 -5.48 0.59 -11.87
C GLY A 52 -4.20 1.45 -11.96
N LEU A 53 -3.03 0.83 -12.05
CA LEU A 53 -1.72 1.50 -11.91
C LEU A 53 -1.41 2.61 -12.95
N PRO A 54 -1.82 2.51 -14.23
CA PRO A 54 -1.55 3.55 -15.24
C PRO A 54 -2.14 4.92 -14.91
N ASP A 55 -3.27 4.98 -14.22
CA ASP A 55 -3.92 6.24 -13.86
C ASP A 55 -3.24 6.91 -12.66
N TYR A 56 -2.70 6.11 -11.75
CA TYR A 56 -2.02 6.59 -10.56
C TYR A 56 -0.56 6.97 -10.82
N THR A 57 0.14 6.23 -11.67
CA THR A 57 1.50 6.60 -12.12
C THR A 57 1.50 7.89 -12.93
N ARG A 58 0.42 8.19 -13.67
CA ARG A 58 0.21 9.51 -14.30
C ARG A 58 0.10 10.67 -13.29
N ARG A 59 -0.39 10.40 -12.08
CA ARG A 59 -0.41 11.37 -10.95
C ARG A 59 0.91 11.42 -10.18
N GLY A 60 1.92 10.68 -10.64
CA GLY A 60 3.24 10.56 -10.03
C GLY A 60 3.34 9.46 -8.97
N PRO A 61 4.54 9.24 -8.40
CA PRO A 61 4.82 8.14 -7.47
C PRO A 61 3.91 8.10 -6.24
N SER A 62 3.45 9.26 -5.77
CA SER A 62 2.52 9.38 -4.64
C SER A 62 1.13 8.82 -4.95
N GLY A 63 0.68 8.91 -6.20
CA GLY A 63 -0.60 8.33 -6.62
C GLY A 63 -0.58 6.81 -6.53
N ALA A 64 0.48 6.18 -7.04
CA ALA A 64 0.63 4.72 -6.98
C ALA A 64 0.76 4.21 -5.55
N ALA A 65 1.47 4.95 -4.69
CA ALA A 65 1.57 4.61 -3.27
C ALA A 65 0.22 4.71 -2.54
N LEU A 66 -0.61 5.70 -2.87
CA LEU A 66 -1.95 5.84 -2.30
C LEU A 66 -2.88 4.69 -2.72
N GLN A 67 -2.81 4.24 -3.98
CA GLN A 67 -3.59 3.12 -4.47
C GLN A 67 -3.31 1.84 -3.69
N ALA A 68 -2.04 1.53 -3.47
CA ALA A 68 -1.64 0.35 -2.71
C ALA A 68 -2.20 0.39 -1.28
N VAL A 69 -2.11 1.54 -0.60
CA VAL A 69 -2.71 1.73 0.73
C VAL A 69 -4.23 1.51 0.67
N GLY A 70 -4.91 2.03 -0.36
CA GLY A 70 -6.33 1.79 -0.59
C GLY A 70 -6.65 0.30 -0.71
N SER A 71 -5.91 -0.44 -1.52
CA SER A 71 -6.09 -1.89 -1.70
C SER A 71 -5.89 -2.68 -0.40
N ILE A 72 -4.94 -2.27 0.45
CA ILE A 72 -4.73 -2.92 1.76
C ILE A 72 -5.90 -2.68 2.69
N VAL A 73 -6.41 -1.44 2.74
CA VAL A 73 -7.58 -1.11 3.56
C VAL A 73 -8.80 -1.91 3.11
N GLU A 74 -9.02 -2.01 1.79
CA GLU A 74 -10.11 -2.80 1.22
C GLU A 74 -9.97 -4.30 1.55
N ALA A 75 -8.76 -4.85 1.39
CA ALA A 75 -8.47 -6.24 1.76
C ALA A 75 -8.71 -6.50 3.25
N PHE A 76 -8.23 -5.61 4.12
CA PHE A 76 -8.43 -5.70 5.56
C PHE A 76 -9.91 -5.65 5.95
N VAL A 77 -10.66 -4.71 5.41
CA VAL A 77 -12.12 -4.61 5.62
C VAL A 77 -12.83 -5.87 5.14
N THR A 78 -12.45 -6.39 3.98
CA THR A 78 -13.01 -7.64 3.43
C THR A 78 -12.73 -8.82 4.36
N LEU A 79 -11.51 -8.95 4.86
CA LEU A 79 -11.10 -10.01 5.77
C LEU A 79 -11.78 -9.91 7.14
N GLN A 80 -11.94 -8.69 7.68
CA GLN A 80 -12.70 -8.46 8.91
C GLN A 80 -14.17 -8.86 8.76
N ASN A 81 -14.81 -8.45 7.66
CA ASN A 81 -16.20 -8.78 7.35
C ASN A 81 -16.39 -10.29 7.13
N ALA A 82 -15.38 -10.98 6.61
CA ALA A 82 -15.38 -12.43 6.45
C ALA A 82 -15.04 -13.21 7.73
N HIS A 83 -14.76 -12.53 8.85
CA HIS A 83 -14.19 -13.13 10.08
C HIS A 83 -12.93 -13.96 9.83
N LYS A 84 -12.13 -13.55 8.84
CA LYS A 84 -10.88 -14.18 8.41
C LYS A 84 -9.71 -13.20 8.46
N ALA A 85 -9.81 -12.17 9.31
CA ALA A 85 -8.67 -11.30 9.54
C ALA A 85 -7.49 -12.17 9.99
N PRO A 86 -6.36 -12.17 9.26
CA PRO A 86 -5.19 -12.91 9.70
C PRO A 86 -4.73 -12.34 11.03
N ASP A 87 -4.31 -13.22 11.94
CA ASP A 87 -3.58 -12.78 13.13
C ASP A 87 -2.32 -12.07 12.65
N LEU A 88 -2.28 -10.76 12.90
CA LEU A 88 -1.09 -9.95 12.64
C LEU A 88 -0.16 -10.14 13.84
N GLU A 89 0.93 -10.89 13.63
CA GLU A 89 2.04 -11.00 14.60
C GLU A 89 2.80 -9.68 14.77
#